data_AF-A0A351FH63-F1
#
_entry.id   AF-A0A351FH63-F1
#
_cell.length_a   1.000
_cell.length_b   1.000
_cell.length_c   1.000
_cell.angle_alpha   90.00
_cell.angle_beta   90.00
_cell.angle_gamma   90.00
#
_symmetry.space_group_name_H-M   'P 1'
#
loop_
_entity.id
_entity.type
_entity.pdbx_description
1 polymer ?
#
loop_
_entity_poly.entity_id
_entity_poly.type
_entity_poly.pdbx_seq_one_letter_code
_entity_poly.pdbx_strand_id
1 'polypeptide(L)'
;MTSVPKPLKFLRPHLQTLKDTYAKLKPGENKKLLADIISLLAMTDAPIDDAMPESLKYRLLGSNEDIGTWGHEVGPQPVLSHSDLAF
;
A
#
# COMPACT_ATOMS: atom_id res chain seq x y z
N MET A 1 -7.98 -12.93 12.82
CA MET A 1 -6.71 -12.42 13.38
C MET A 1 -5.74 -12.20 12.23
N THR A 2 -5.78 -11.06 11.56
CA THR A 2 -4.76 -10.75 10.55
C THR A 2 -3.57 -10.18 11.29
N SER A 3 -2.74 -11.07 11.84
CA SER A 3 -1.41 -10.70 12.29
C SER A 3 -0.76 -9.92 11.17
N VAL A 4 -0.42 -8.65 11.43
CA VAL A 4 0.37 -7.82 10.50
C VAL A 4 1.51 -8.71 9.99
N PRO A 5 1.59 -8.97 8.68
CA PRO A 5 2.59 -9.86 8.12
C PRO A 5 3.95 -9.58 8.75
N LYS A 6 4.61 -10.59 9.34
CA LYS A 6 5.97 -10.47 9.93
C LYS A 6 6.92 -9.60 9.06
N PRO A 7 6.90 -9.68 7.71
CA PRO A 7 7.68 -8.79 6.84
C PRO A 7 7.50 -7.29 7.08
N LEU A 8 6.29 -6.81 7.38
CA LEU A 8 5.99 -5.39 7.57
C LEU A 8 6.64 -4.80 8.83
N LYS A 9 6.87 -5.62 9.87
CA LYS A 9 7.56 -5.18 11.09
C LYS A 9 9.03 -4.85 10.83
N PHE A 10 9.68 -5.53 9.88
CA PHE A 10 11.08 -5.27 9.51
C PHE A 10 11.27 -3.98 8.71
N LEU A 11 10.20 -3.44 8.11
CA LEU A 11 10.26 -2.22 7.32
C LEU A 11 10.11 -0.94 8.17
N ARG A 12 9.69 -1.05 9.44
CA ARG A 12 9.50 0.11 10.32
C ARG A 12 10.74 1.00 10.47
N PRO A 13 11.97 0.46 10.70
CA PRO A 13 13.17 1.29 10.81
C PRO A 13 13.48 2.08 9.53
N HIS A 14 12.92 1.66 8.39
CA HIS A 14 13.15 2.26 7.09
C HIS A 14 12.05 3.25 6.68
N LEU A 15 11.02 3.46 7.52
CA LEU A 15 9.89 4.34 7.20
C LEU A 15 10.35 5.76 6.82
N GLN A 16 11.31 6.32 7.55
CA GLN A 16 11.86 7.64 7.24
C GLN A 16 12.56 7.66 5.87
N THR A 17 13.39 6.66 5.58
CA THR A 17 14.07 6.52 4.27
C THR A 17 13.07 6.41 3.13
N LEU A 18 11.95 5.72 3.33
CA LEU A 18 10.87 5.61 2.33
C LEU A 18 10.20 6.97 2.09
N LYS A 19 9.92 7.76 3.15
CA LYS A 19 9.38 9.11 3.02
C LYS A 19 10.33 10.05 2.26
N ASP A 20 11.62 9.99 2.57
CA ASP A 20 12.63 10.81 1.89
C ASP A 20 12.75 10.44 0.41
N THR A 21 12.62 9.15 0.10
CA THR A 21 12.60 8.64 -1.27
C THR A 21 11.34 9.11 -2.02
N TYR A 22 10.18 9.06 -1.37
CA TYR A 22 8.92 9.57 -1.91
C TYR A 22 8.99 11.05 -2.27
N ALA A 23 9.65 11.86 -1.43
CA ALA A 23 9.84 13.29 -1.70
C ALA A 23 10.66 13.54 -2.98
N LYS A 24 11.67 12.70 -3.24
CA LYS A 24 12.59 12.80 -4.39
C LYS A 24 12.04 12.19 -5.67
N LEU A 25 11.06 11.29 -5.58
CA LEU A 25 10.46 10.62 -6.73
C LEU A 25 9.67 11.61 -7.60
N LYS A 26 9.83 11.47 -8.92
CA LYS A 26 8.99 12.15 -9.92
C LYS A 26 7.55 11.62 -9.84
N PRO A 27 6.53 12.44 -10.18
CA PRO A 27 5.16 11.96 -10.26
C PRO A 27 5.04 10.79 -11.25
N GLY A 28 4.34 9.73 -10.85
CA GLY A 28 4.20 8.49 -11.63
C GLY A 28 3.68 7.35 -10.76
N GLU A 29 3.51 6.18 -11.37
CA GLU A 29 2.98 4.97 -10.70
C GLU A 29 3.82 4.54 -9.50
N ASN A 30 5.16 4.52 -9.65
CA ASN A 30 6.07 4.18 -8.57
C ASN A 30 5.93 5.10 -7.33
N LYS A 31 5.62 6.38 -7.55
CA LYS A 31 5.40 7.34 -6.45
C LYS A 31 4.10 7.02 -5.72
N LYS A 32 3.03 6.68 -6.45
CA LYS A 32 1.74 6.27 -5.87
C LYS A 32 1.85 4.98 -5.08
N LEU A 33 2.51 3.96 -5.64
CA LEU A 33 2.78 2.69 -4.96
C LEU A 33 3.60 2.89 -3.67
N LEU A 34 4.61 3.75 -3.71
CA LEU A 34 5.39 4.06 -2.52
C LEU A 34 4.55 4.79 -1.46
N ALA A 35 3.64 5.68 -1.86
CA ALA A 35 2.68 6.29 -0.94
C ALA A 35 1.79 5.23 -0.27
N ASP A 36 1.30 4.24 -1.01
CA ASP A 36 0.50 3.15 -0.44
C ASP A 36 1.28 2.33 0.61
N ILE A 37 2.54 2.01 0.32
CA ILE A 37 3.43 1.31 1.27
C ILE A 37 3.66 2.14 2.54
N ILE A 38 3.93 3.45 2.40
CA ILE A 38 4.12 4.36 3.54
C ILE A 38 2.83 4.47 4.35
N SER A 39 1.66 4.53 3.70
CA SER A 39 0.36 4.55 4.36
C SER A 39 0.14 3.33 5.26
N LEU A 40 0.43 2.14 4.72
CA LEU A 40 0.28 0.87 5.44
C LEU A 40 1.23 0.80 6.64
N LEU A 41 2.48 1.21 6.47
CA LEU A 41 3.46 1.21 7.55
C LEU A 41 3.10 2.22 8.65
N ALA A 42 2.71 3.44 8.26
CA ALA A 42 2.30 4.50 9.17
C ALA A 42 1.06 4.11 9.99
N MET A 43 0.13 3.33 9.42
CA MET A 43 -1.04 2.83 10.16
C MET A 43 -0.66 1.93 11.34
N THR A 44 0.48 1.24 11.26
CA THR A 44 0.94 0.34 12.33
C THR A 44 1.89 1.01 13.33
N ASP A 45 2.32 2.24 13.04
CA ASP A 45 3.36 2.97 13.76
C ASP A 45 2.86 4.34 14.29
N ALA A 46 1.57 4.64 14.09
CA ALA A 46 0.98 5.92 14.47
C ALA A 46 0.97 6.11 16.00
N PRO A 47 1.54 7.21 16.52
CA PRO A 47 1.22 7.68 17.86
C PRO A 47 -0.29 7.93 17.97
N ILE A 48 -0.88 7.61 19.12
CA ILE A 48 -2.26 7.98 19.44
C ILE A 48 -2.24 9.48 19.81
N ASP A 49 -2.18 10.36 18.81
CA ASP A 49 -2.30 11.80 19.02
C ASP A 49 -3.33 12.36 18.01
N ASP A 50 -4.03 13.43 18.40
CA ASP A 50 -5.17 14.05 17.68
C ASP A 50 -4.83 14.68 16.31
N ALA A 51 -3.63 14.43 15.79
CA ALA A 51 -3.26 14.82 14.43
C ALA A 51 -3.85 13.84 13.41
N MET A 52 -4.20 14.35 12.23
CA MET A 52 -4.62 13.49 11.11
C MET A 52 -3.52 12.42 10.87
N PRO A 53 -3.83 11.13 11.04
CA PRO A 53 -2.81 10.09 11.01
C PRO A 53 -2.13 10.09 9.64
N GLU A 54 -0.80 10.09 9.63
CA GLU A 54 -0.01 10.18 8.39
C GLU A 54 -0.39 9.09 7.38
N SER A 55 -0.90 7.95 7.85
CA SER A 55 -1.47 6.90 7.00
C SER A 55 -2.54 7.45 6.05
N LEU A 56 -3.48 8.26 6.53
CA LEU A 56 -4.54 8.85 5.70
C LEU A 56 -3.97 9.83 4.66
N LYS A 57 -2.94 10.60 5.02
CA LYS A 57 -2.28 11.51 4.07
C LYS A 57 -1.71 10.73 2.88
N TYR A 58 -0.95 9.68 3.15
CA TYR A 58 -0.33 8.90 2.09
C TYR A 58 -1.35 8.05 1.33
N ARG A 59 -2.44 7.61 1.99
CA ARG A 59 -3.54 6.92 1.32
C ARG A 59 -4.20 7.78 0.24
N LEU A 60 -4.44 9.06 0.52
CA LEU A 60 -5.03 10.00 -0.45
C LEU A 60 -4.10 10.32 -1.64
N LEU A 61 -2.78 10.10 -1.48
CA LEU A 61 -1.75 10.34 -2.49
C LEU A 61 -1.37 9.07 -3.28
N GLY A 62 -1.94 7.93 -2.91
CA GLY A 62 -1.59 6.61 -3.44
C GLY A 62 -2.29 6.25 -4.74
N SER A 63 -2.36 4.95 -5.04
CA SER A 63 -2.91 4.40 -6.28
C SER A 63 -4.45 4.36 -6.33
N ASN A 64 -5.13 4.65 -5.21
CA ASN A 64 -6.58 4.43 -5.02
C ASN A 64 -7.03 2.98 -5.22
N GLU A 65 -6.11 2.01 -5.27
CA GLU A 65 -6.47 0.58 -5.31
C GLU A 65 -7.21 0.16 -4.04
N ASP A 66 -8.11 -0.80 -4.18
CA ASP A 66 -8.83 -1.34 -3.05
C ASP A 66 -7.85 -2.05 -2.09
N ILE A 67 -7.76 -1.53 -0.86
CA ILE A 67 -6.89 -2.05 0.21
C ILE A 67 -7.19 -3.53 0.48
N GLY A 68 -8.45 -3.95 0.25
CA GLY A 68 -8.88 -5.34 0.39
C GLY A 68 -8.16 -6.31 -0.55
N THR A 69 -7.53 -5.84 -1.63
CA THR A 69 -6.80 -6.68 -2.59
C THR A 69 -5.37 -6.96 -2.14
N TRP A 70 -4.84 -6.18 -1.20
CA TRP A 70 -3.45 -6.30 -0.76
C TRP A 70 -3.30 -7.39 0.30
N GLY A 71 -2.44 -8.37 0.02
CA GLY A 71 -2.28 -9.56 0.87
C GLY A 71 -3.20 -10.71 0.49
N HIS A 72 -4.10 -10.53 -0.49
CA HIS A 72 -4.52 -11.65 -1.29
C HIS A 72 -3.32 -12.11 -2.09
N GLU A 73 -2.91 -13.34 -1.82
CA GLU A 73 -2.03 -14.11 -2.68
C GLU A 73 -2.50 -13.90 -4.12
N VAL A 74 -1.55 -13.65 -5.03
CA VAL A 74 -1.75 -13.79 -6.48
C VAL A 74 -2.09 -15.25 -6.78
N GLY A 75 -3.26 -15.68 -6.31
CA GLY A 75 -3.94 -16.84 -6.82
C GLY A 75 -4.25 -16.56 -8.28
N PRO A 76 -4.30 -17.59 -9.13
CA PRO A 76 -4.53 -17.43 -10.55
C PRO A 76 -5.76 -16.55 -10.75
N GLN A 77 -5.54 -15.34 -11.26
CA GLN A 77 -6.58 -14.57 -11.89
C GLN A 77 -7.19 -15.52 -12.92
N PRO A 78 -8.51 -15.78 -12.93
CA PRO A 78 -9.10 -16.48 -14.05
C PRO A 78 -8.77 -15.62 -15.26
N VAL A 79 -7.82 -16.10 -16.08
CA VAL A 79 -7.65 -15.61 -17.44
C VAL A 79 -9.03 -15.81 -18.07
N LEU A 80 -9.74 -14.71 -18.29
CA LEU A 80 -10.94 -14.75 -19.12
C LEU A 80 -10.46 -15.22 -20.49
N SER A 81 -10.56 -16.53 -20.69
CA SER A 81 -10.44 -17.16 -21.99
C SER A 81 -11.48 -16.49 -22.88
N HIS A 82 -11.06 -16.07 -24.07
CA HIS A 82 -11.93 -15.44 -25.07
C HIS A 82 -13.01 -16.41 -25.62
N SER A 83 -13.36 -17.46 -24.88
CA SER A 83 -14.37 -18.47 -25.25
C SER A 83 -15.76 -18.20 -24.68
N ASP A 84 -15.94 -17.22 -23.79
CA ASP A 84 -17.27 -16.92 -23.20
C ASP A 84 -18.05 -15.83 -23.95
N LEU A 85 -17.63 -15.49 -25.18
CA LEU A 85 -18.46 -14.74 -26.14
C LEU A 85 -19.05 -15.70 -27.17
N ALA A 86 -19.91 -16.61 -26.72
CA ALA A 86 -20.83 -17.35 -27.60
C ALA A 86 -22.03 -17.89 -26.79
N PHE A 87 -22.99 -17.01 -26.51
CA PHE A 87 -24.45 -17.12 -26.73
C PHE A 87 -25.21 -16.15 -25.83
#